data_AF-A0A850JAU2-F1
#
_entry.id   AF-A0A850JAU2-F1
#
_cell.length_a   1.000
_cell.length_b   1.000
_cell.length_c   1.000
_cell.angle_alpha   90.00
_cell.angle_beta   90.00
_cell.angle_gamma   90.00
#
_symmetry.space_group_name_H-M   'P 1'
#
loop_
_entity.id
_entity.type
_entity.pdbx_description
1 polymer ?
#
loop_
_entity_poly.entity_id
_entity_poly.type
_entity_poly.pdbx_seq_one_letter_code
_entity_poly.pdbx_strand_id
1 'polypeptide(L)'
;MEEELLLVDPASGAPQAVSGSVIRYARRHDELFLTGGRRSKSLETELQREQLETATPVCASLGELSDHVRSARLAAAKSAAGVGVSIAALATSPVSVHPSLTPSDRYLRMADAYGPTAAEQLTCGCHVHVGIDSPDEGVAVLDRIRPWLPPLLALSANSPFWQGADTGYDSWRHQVWSRWPSSGPTELFGTADGYRTTVEALLATGALVDEGMIYFDARLSRHYPTVEIRVPDVCLHADDAVLMAAFVRALVDTAADAWHAGEPPDPVRADLMRLAMWRAGRSGLRDTLVHPCT
;
A
#
# COMPACT_ATOMS: atom_id res chain seq x y z
N MET A 1 -4.06 4.24 -8.56
CA MET A 1 -3.01 4.34 -7.54
C MET A 1 -3.64 4.91 -6.31
N GLU A 2 -3.27 4.41 -5.14
CA GLU A 2 -3.80 4.85 -3.85
C GLU A 2 -2.62 5.22 -2.94
N GLU A 3 -2.71 6.35 -2.24
CA GLU A 3 -1.69 6.83 -1.30
C GLU A 3 -2.33 7.13 0.04
N GLU A 4 -1.72 6.63 1.11
CA GLU A 4 -2.07 6.97 2.48
C GLU A 4 -1.14 8.09 2.96
N LEU A 5 -1.68 9.09 3.63
CA LEU A 5 -0.95 10.28 4.09
C LEU A 5 -1.22 10.51 5.57
N LEU A 6 -0.19 10.90 6.34
CA LEU A 6 -0.37 11.28 7.74
C LEU A 6 -0.93 12.71 7.83
N LEU A 7 -1.85 12.91 8.77
CA LEU A 7 -2.32 14.23 9.19
C LEU A 7 -1.52 14.65 10.41
N VAL A 8 -0.83 15.79 10.35
CA VAL A 8 0.11 16.23 11.39
C VAL A 8 -0.14 17.68 11.79
N ASP A 9 0.15 17.99 13.05
CA ASP A 9 0.24 19.36 13.53
C ASP A 9 1.41 20.08 12.83
N PRO A 10 1.20 21.25 12.21
CA PRO A 10 2.25 21.92 11.42
C PRO A 10 3.46 22.41 12.24
N ALA A 11 3.29 22.63 13.54
CA ALA A 11 4.36 23.16 14.40
C ALA A 11 5.21 22.05 15.02
N SER A 12 4.58 20.98 15.49
CA SER A 12 5.21 19.88 16.21
C SER A 12 5.47 18.63 15.37
N GLY A 13 4.78 18.48 14.23
CA GLY A 13 4.78 17.25 13.44
C GLY A 13 4.01 16.08 14.07
N ALA A 14 3.33 16.30 15.20
CA ALA A 14 2.58 15.25 15.89
C ALA A 14 1.34 14.82 15.09
N PRO A 15 1.12 13.51 14.85
CA PRO A 15 -0.08 13.03 14.17
C PRO A 15 -1.38 13.48 14.85
N GLN A 16 -2.40 13.77 14.06
CA GLN A 16 -3.68 14.34 14.50
C GLN A 16 -4.87 13.51 14.02
N ALA A 17 -5.71 13.06 14.96
CA ALA A 17 -6.88 12.20 14.72
C ALA A 17 -8.09 12.91 14.07
N VAL A 18 -7.87 13.59 12.94
CA VAL A 18 -8.83 14.55 12.33
C VAL A 18 -9.29 14.20 10.92
N SER A 19 -9.04 12.99 10.41
CA SER A 19 -9.41 12.58 9.05
C SER A 19 -10.89 12.83 8.70
N GLY A 20 -11.81 12.52 9.62
CA GLY A 20 -13.24 12.80 9.43
C GLY A 20 -13.58 14.29 9.30
N SER A 21 -12.81 15.18 9.94
CA SER A 21 -12.95 16.63 9.80
C SER A 21 -12.43 17.10 8.45
N VAL A 22 -11.28 16.59 8.01
CA VAL A 22 -10.67 16.89 6.70
C VAL A 22 -11.63 16.47 5.58
N ILE A 23 -12.17 15.25 5.62
CA ILE A 23 -13.09 14.74 4.59
C ILE A 23 -14.38 15.58 4.55
N ARG A 24 -14.91 15.97 5.71
CA ARG A 24 -16.08 16.85 5.79
C ARG A 24 -15.79 18.24 5.22
N TYR A 25 -14.59 18.77 5.47
CA TYR A 25 -14.15 20.03 4.89
C TYR A 25 -14.09 19.93 3.36
N ALA A 26 -13.44 18.89 2.83
CA ALA A 26 -13.31 18.66 1.39
C ALA A 26 -14.67 18.60 0.69
N ARG A 27 -15.62 17.84 1.26
CA ARG A 27 -16.99 17.71 0.71
C ARG A 27 -17.75 19.04 0.71
N ARG A 28 -17.57 19.87 1.74
CA ARG A 28 -18.27 21.17 1.85
C ARG A 28 -17.75 22.21 0.86
N HIS A 29 -16.48 22.13 0.49
CA HIS A 29 -15.82 23.09 -0.39
C HIS A 29 -15.66 22.57 -1.82
N ASP A 30 -16.30 21.44 -2.15
CA ASP A 30 -16.18 20.73 -3.44
C ASP A 30 -14.72 20.56 -3.87
N GLU A 31 -13.84 20.26 -2.92
CA GLU A 31 -12.44 19.88 -3.16
C GLU A 31 -12.41 18.44 -3.70
N LEU A 32 -13.14 18.21 -4.80
CA LEU A 32 -13.06 17.01 -5.61
C LEU A 32 -12.03 17.26 -6.69
N PHE A 33 -11.06 16.34 -6.77
CA PHE A 33 -9.96 16.43 -7.70
C PHE A 33 -10.48 16.34 -9.14
N LEU A 34 -10.28 17.41 -9.91
CA LEU A 34 -10.63 17.48 -11.32
C LEU A 34 -9.36 17.67 -12.13
N THR A 35 -8.99 16.65 -12.89
CA THR A 35 -7.92 16.74 -13.88
C THR A 35 -8.42 16.15 -15.18
N GLY A 36 -8.31 16.89 -16.29
CA GLY A 36 -8.84 16.47 -17.59
C GLY A 36 -10.36 16.23 -17.65
N GLY A 37 -11.16 16.83 -16.75
CA GLY A 37 -12.61 16.63 -16.69
C GLY A 37 -13.06 15.33 -16.02
N ARG A 38 -12.12 14.52 -15.51
CA ARG A 38 -12.41 13.30 -14.74
C ARG A 38 -12.28 13.59 -13.25
N ARG A 39 -13.31 13.19 -12.48
CA ARG A 39 -13.28 13.24 -11.02
C ARG A 39 -12.45 12.07 -10.49
N SER A 40 -11.47 12.36 -9.65
CA SER A 40 -10.83 11.31 -8.83
C SER A 40 -11.78 10.85 -7.74
N LYS A 41 -11.51 9.70 -7.13
CA LYS A 41 -12.26 9.24 -5.95
C LYS A 41 -12.14 10.27 -4.82
N SER A 42 -13.17 10.35 -3.98
CA SER A 42 -13.17 11.21 -2.80
C SER A 42 -12.11 10.76 -1.80
N LEU A 43 -11.66 11.68 -0.94
CA LEU A 43 -10.87 11.34 0.24
C LEU A 43 -11.60 10.30 1.11
N GLU A 44 -10.88 9.26 1.53
CA GLU A 44 -11.42 8.16 2.33
C GLU A 44 -10.78 8.10 3.72
N THR A 45 -11.51 7.52 4.67
CA THR A 45 -11.02 7.25 6.02
C THR A 45 -10.32 5.90 6.07
N GLU A 46 -9.21 5.84 6.78
CA GLU A 46 -8.49 4.59 7.05
C GLU A 46 -8.76 4.02 8.45
N LEU A 47 -8.11 2.89 8.78
CA LEU A 47 -8.17 2.25 10.09
C LEU A 47 -7.93 3.26 11.23
N GLN A 48 -6.94 4.14 11.07
CA GLN A 48 -6.61 5.18 12.05
C GLN A 48 -7.06 6.56 11.56
N ARG A 49 -7.49 7.39 12.51
CA ARG A 49 -8.01 8.74 12.23
C ARG A 49 -6.92 9.76 11.91
N GLU A 50 -5.67 9.39 12.13
CA GLU A 50 -4.47 10.15 11.78
C GLU A 50 -4.09 9.99 10.30
N GLN A 51 -4.78 9.13 9.54
CA GLN A 51 -4.51 8.87 8.13
C GLN A 51 -5.60 9.40 7.22
N LEU A 52 -5.16 9.79 6.03
CA LEU A 52 -6.02 10.20 4.92
C LEU A 52 -5.62 9.40 3.68
N GLU A 53 -6.57 8.73 3.05
CA GLU A 53 -6.33 8.04 1.79
C GLU A 53 -6.73 8.92 0.60
N THR A 54 -5.88 8.92 -0.42
CA THR A 54 -6.16 9.48 -1.73
C THR A 54 -6.09 8.39 -2.79
N ALA A 55 -6.96 8.44 -3.79
CA ALA A 55 -6.98 7.46 -4.86
C ALA A 55 -7.24 8.12 -6.22
N THR A 56 -6.40 7.81 -7.21
CA THR A 56 -6.52 8.28 -8.60
C THR A 56 -7.66 7.55 -9.33
N PRO A 57 -8.23 8.11 -10.40
CA PRO A 57 -9.00 7.29 -11.33
C PRO A 57 -8.07 6.31 -12.07
N VAL A 58 -8.66 5.43 -12.89
CA VAL A 58 -7.92 4.60 -13.85
C VAL A 58 -7.25 5.52 -14.87
N CYS A 59 -5.92 5.51 -14.92
CA CYS A 59 -5.13 6.33 -15.83
C CYS A 59 -4.56 5.46 -16.96
N ALA A 60 -4.51 6.00 -18.19
CA ALA A 60 -3.97 5.32 -19.36
C ALA A 60 -2.52 5.70 -19.69
N SER A 61 -1.96 6.69 -18.99
CA SER A 61 -0.57 7.12 -19.15
C SER A 61 0.04 7.61 -17.84
N LEU A 62 1.38 7.61 -17.76
CA LEU A 62 2.09 8.17 -16.61
C LEU A 62 1.92 9.68 -16.48
N GLY A 63 1.73 10.41 -17.59
CA GLY A 63 1.44 11.84 -17.57
C GLY A 63 0.10 12.13 -16.90
N GLU A 64 -0.94 11.40 -17.30
CA GLU A 64 -2.28 11.48 -16.67
C GLU A 64 -2.21 11.09 -15.19
N LEU A 65 -1.46 10.03 -14.85
CA LEU A 65 -1.27 9.62 -13.46
C LEU A 65 -0.58 10.72 -12.64
N SER A 66 0.51 11.30 -13.15
CA SER A 66 1.23 12.41 -12.49
C SER A 66 0.31 13.57 -12.18
N ASP A 67 -0.49 13.99 -13.16
CA ASP A 67 -1.45 15.08 -13.00
C ASP A 67 -2.47 14.78 -11.90
N HIS A 68 -3.00 13.55 -11.86
CA HIS A 68 -3.94 13.13 -10.82
C HIS A 68 -3.30 12.99 -9.44
N VAL A 69 -2.10 12.41 -9.31
CA VAL A 69 -1.38 12.29 -8.03
C VAL A 69 -1.09 13.67 -7.43
N ARG A 70 -0.59 14.60 -8.25
CA ARG A 70 -0.32 15.99 -7.81
C ARG A 70 -1.59 16.71 -7.40
N SER A 71 -2.66 16.56 -8.19
CA SER A 71 -3.97 17.13 -7.86
C SER A 71 -4.51 16.54 -6.54
N ALA A 72 -4.37 15.23 -6.35
CA ALA A 72 -4.79 14.50 -5.16
C ALA A 72 -4.09 15.02 -3.90
N ARG A 73 -2.76 15.10 -3.93
CA ARG A 73 -1.97 15.65 -2.82
C ARG A 73 -2.30 17.12 -2.54
N LEU A 74 -2.53 17.93 -3.58
CA LEU A 74 -2.87 19.35 -3.41
C LEU A 74 -4.22 19.54 -2.71
N ALA A 75 -5.29 18.84 -3.13
CA ALA A 75 -6.57 19.02 -2.47
C ALA A 75 -6.63 18.32 -1.09
N ALA A 76 -5.86 17.26 -0.87
CA ALA A 76 -5.62 16.74 0.48
C ALA A 76 -4.96 17.79 1.38
N ALA A 77 -3.90 18.46 0.90
CA ALA A 77 -3.21 19.52 1.63
C ALA A 77 -4.12 20.73 1.92
N LYS A 78 -4.90 21.19 0.93
CA LYS A 78 -5.88 22.27 1.13
C LYS A 78 -6.94 21.90 2.16
N SER A 79 -7.48 20.69 2.09
CA SER A 79 -8.51 20.21 3.01
C SER A 79 -7.99 20.06 4.43
N ALA A 80 -6.74 19.60 4.59
CA ALA A 80 -6.03 19.54 5.86
C ALA A 80 -5.81 20.94 6.44
N ALA A 81 -5.32 21.89 5.63
CA ALA A 81 -5.09 23.27 6.05
C ALA A 81 -6.40 23.95 6.50
N GLY A 82 -7.51 23.64 5.82
CA GLY A 82 -8.85 24.11 6.17
C GLY A 82 -9.35 23.70 7.56
N VAL A 83 -8.74 22.68 8.17
CA VAL A 83 -9.02 22.24 9.55
C VAL A 83 -7.83 22.44 10.50
N GLY A 84 -6.80 23.17 10.06
CA GLY A 84 -5.65 23.54 10.89
C GLY A 84 -4.52 22.50 10.99
N VAL A 85 -4.48 21.48 10.12
CA VAL A 85 -3.39 20.48 10.08
C VAL A 85 -2.69 20.46 8.72
N SER A 86 -1.57 19.74 8.62
CA SER A 86 -0.86 19.49 7.37
C SER A 86 -0.89 18.01 7.00
N ILE A 87 -0.68 17.70 5.73
CA ILE A 87 -0.39 16.32 5.28
C ILE A 87 1.11 16.05 5.30
N ALA A 88 1.50 14.81 5.56
CA ALA A 88 2.87 14.34 5.42
C ALA A 88 2.89 12.96 4.72
N ALA A 89 3.61 12.86 3.61
CA ALA A 89 3.83 11.61 2.88
C ALA A 89 4.99 10.83 3.54
N LEU A 90 4.71 10.25 4.71
CA LEU A 90 5.64 9.47 5.52
C LEU A 90 5.01 8.11 5.82
N ALA A 91 5.75 7.02 5.60
CA ALA A 91 5.21 5.68 5.81
C ALA A 91 5.07 5.30 7.29
N THR A 92 5.76 5.99 8.20
CA THR A 92 5.58 5.91 9.65
C THR A 92 5.75 7.29 10.28
N SER A 93 5.18 7.50 11.47
CA SER A 93 5.40 8.73 12.24
C SER A 93 6.82 8.75 12.82
N PRO A 94 7.61 9.83 12.60
CA PRO A 94 8.93 9.97 13.21
C PRO A 94 8.87 10.34 14.70
N VAL A 95 7.73 10.85 15.17
CA VAL A 95 7.47 11.16 16.58
C VAL A 95 6.56 10.12 17.22
N SER A 96 6.56 10.05 18.55
CA SER A 96 5.68 9.13 19.28
C SER A 96 4.20 9.48 19.08
N VAL A 97 3.39 8.43 18.95
CA VAL A 97 1.95 8.52 18.67
C VAL A 97 1.24 7.31 19.24
N HIS A 98 0.06 7.56 19.80
CA HIS A 98 -0.91 6.53 20.17
C HIS A 98 -2.07 6.63 19.17
N PRO A 99 -2.15 5.73 18.17
CA PRO A 99 -3.12 5.85 17.09
C PRO A 99 -4.57 5.81 17.58
N SER A 100 -5.44 6.54 16.90
CA SER A 100 -6.86 6.62 17.22
C SER A 100 -7.70 5.86 16.21
N LEU A 101 -8.30 4.76 16.66
CA LEU A 101 -9.12 3.92 15.81
C LEU A 101 -10.31 4.70 15.21
N THR A 102 -10.56 4.51 13.92
CA THR A 102 -11.78 4.98 13.27
C THR A 102 -12.99 4.19 13.81
N PRO A 103 -14.07 4.84 14.26
CA PRO A 103 -15.20 4.16 14.88
C PRO A 103 -16.07 3.46 13.83
N SER A 104 -15.69 2.23 13.47
CA SER A 104 -16.47 1.33 12.63
C SER A 104 -16.55 -0.06 13.26
N ASP A 105 -17.67 -0.76 13.04
CA ASP A 105 -17.87 -2.11 13.59
C ASP A 105 -16.75 -3.06 13.13
N ARG A 106 -16.29 -2.92 11.89
CA ARG A 106 -15.19 -3.72 11.34
C ARG A 106 -13.89 -3.46 12.10
N TYR A 107 -13.53 -2.19 12.28
CA TYR A 107 -12.28 -1.81 12.94
C TYR A 107 -12.28 -2.17 14.43
N LEU A 108 -13.43 -2.06 15.11
CA LEU A 108 -13.57 -2.52 16.49
C LEU A 108 -13.35 -4.04 16.61
N ARG A 109 -13.92 -4.84 15.69
CA ARG A 109 -13.64 -6.28 15.64
C ARG A 109 -12.17 -6.59 15.39
N MET A 110 -11.51 -5.84 14.52
CA MET A 110 -10.07 -6.00 14.28
C MET A 110 -9.25 -5.65 15.53
N ALA A 111 -9.58 -4.55 16.22
CA ALA A 111 -8.88 -4.15 17.44
C ALA A 111 -8.98 -5.25 18.53
N ASP A 112 -10.16 -5.84 18.69
CA ASP A 112 -10.39 -6.96 19.62
C ASP A 112 -9.61 -8.22 19.21
N ALA A 113 -9.65 -8.59 17.92
CA ALA A 113 -9.03 -9.81 17.42
C ALA A 113 -7.49 -9.78 17.39
N TYR A 114 -6.87 -8.61 17.17
CA TYR A 114 -5.43 -8.50 16.91
C TYR A 114 -4.65 -7.69 17.95
N GLY A 115 -5.33 -7.09 18.93
CA GLY A 115 -4.70 -6.42 20.07
C GLY A 115 -3.63 -5.40 19.65
N PRO A 116 -2.39 -5.48 20.19
CA PRO A 116 -1.31 -4.54 19.87
C PRO A 116 -1.01 -4.41 18.37
N THR A 117 -1.17 -5.48 17.58
CA THR A 117 -0.95 -5.41 16.12
C THR A 117 -1.88 -4.40 15.47
N ALA A 118 -3.16 -4.37 15.85
CA ALA A 118 -4.11 -3.38 15.34
C ALA A 118 -3.93 -2.00 15.99
N ALA A 119 -3.62 -1.94 17.29
CA ALA A 119 -3.44 -0.68 18.01
C ALA A 119 -2.22 0.11 17.56
N GLU A 120 -1.14 -0.59 17.17
CA GLU A 120 0.10 0.02 16.70
C GLU A 120 0.08 0.30 15.18
N GLN A 121 -0.94 -0.14 14.44
CA GLN A 121 -1.02 -0.04 12.99
C GLN A 121 -1.34 1.40 12.54
N LEU A 122 -0.33 2.27 12.54
CA LEU A 122 -0.34 3.58 11.89
C LEU A 122 0.82 3.66 10.90
N THR A 123 0.59 3.13 9.70
CA THR A 123 1.59 3.14 8.62
C THR A 123 0.94 3.51 7.30
N CYS A 124 1.63 4.29 6.48
CA CYS A 124 1.13 4.75 5.20
C CYS A 124 1.81 4.05 4.01
N GLY A 125 1.04 3.41 3.15
CA GLY A 125 1.49 2.76 1.92
C GLY A 125 1.22 3.56 0.63
N CYS A 126 1.84 3.08 -0.45
CA CYS A 126 1.46 3.41 -1.83
C CYS A 126 1.03 2.13 -2.53
N HIS A 127 -0.25 2.05 -2.92
CA HIS A 127 -0.81 0.90 -3.61
C HIS A 127 -0.95 1.18 -5.11
N VAL A 128 -0.39 0.29 -5.92
CA VAL A 128 -0.45 0.41 -7.37
C VAL A 128 -1.32 -0.71 -7.93
N HIS A 129 -2.36 -0.33 -8.67
CA HIS A 129 -3.25 -1.22 -9.39
C HIS A 129 -2.89 -1.22 -10.87
N VAL A 130 -2.76 -2.40 -11.46
CA VAL A 130 -2.57 -2.58 -12.90
C VAL A 130 -3.69 -3.46 -13.44
N GLY A 131 -4.37 -2.98 -14.50
CA GLY A 131 -5.43 -3.72 -15.17
C GLY A 131 -4.94 -5.03 -15.77
N ILE A 132 -5.77 -6.06 -15.69
CA ILE A 132 -5.53 -7.40 -16.24
C ILE A 132 -6.71 -7.83 -17.11
N ASP A 133 -6.45 -8.71 -18.08
CA ASP A 133 -7.47 -9.17 -19.02
C ASP A 133 -8.31 -10.33 -18.46
N SER A 134 -7.77 -11.09 -17.51
CA SER A 134 -8.49 -12.18 -16.83
C SER A 134 -7.94 -12.49 -15.44
N PRO A 135 -8.71 -13.15 -14.56
CA PRO A 135 -8.19 -13.64 -13.28
C PRO A 135 -7.01 -14.61 -13.43
N ASP A 136 -6.98 -15.43 -14.49
CA ASP A 136 -5.87 -16.36 -14.75
C ASP A 136 -4.59 -15.62 -15.11
N GLU A 137 -4.68 -14.58 -15.95
CA GLU A 137 -3.55 -13.68 -16.21
C GLU A 137 -3.09 -13.00 -14.91
N GLY A 138 -4.03 -12.52 -14.09
CA GLY A 138 -3.70 -11.90 -12.82
C GLY A 138 -2.94 -12.83 -11.88
N VAL A 139 -3.35 -14.09 -11.75
CA VAL A 139 -2.60 -15.08 -10.96
C VAL A 139 -1.26 -15.39 -11.59
N ALA A 140 -1.19 -15.53 -12.90
CA ALA A 140 0.07 -15.76 -13.60
C ALA A 140 1.07 -14.62 -13.39
N VAL A 141 0.60 -13.37 -13.38
CA VAL A 141 1.38 -12.19 -13.01
C VAL A 141 1.83 -12.29 -11.55
N LEU A 142 0.90 -12.51 -10.61
CA LEU A 142 1.21 -12.62 -9.18
C LEU A 142 2.33 -13.63 -8.91
N ASP A 143 2.24 -14.81 -9.52
CA ASP A 143 3.21 -15.90 -9.37
C ASP A 143 4.63 -15.53 -9.87
N ARG A 144 4.72 -14.69 -10.92
CA ARG A 144 5.98 -14.28 -11.55
C ARG A 144 6.63 -13.06 -10.89
N ILE A 145 5.84 -12.12 -10.37
CA ILE A 145 6.38 -10.88 -9.81
C ILE A 145 6.93 -11.03 -8.40
N ARG A 146 6.64 -12.13 -7.68
CA ARG A 146 6.98 -12.31 -6.26
C ARG A 146 8.45 -11.98 -5.93
N PRO A 147 9.45 -12.45 -6.71
CA PRO A 147 10.86 -12.16 -6.40
C PRO A 147 11.27 -10.71 -6.68
N TRP A 148 10.46 -9.95 -7.42
CA TRP A 148 10.70 -8.55 -7.80
C TRP A 148 10.07 -7.54 -6.83
N LEU A 149 9.27 -8.00 -5.86
CA LEU A 149 8.68 -7.14 -4.84
C LEU A 149 9.71 -6.54 -3.85
N PRO A 150 10.75 -7.25 -3.39
CA PRO A 150 11.76 -6.67 -2.50
C PRO A 150 12.52 -5.47 -3.09
N PRO A 151 12.97 -5.47 -4.35
CA PRO A 151 13.51 -4.26 -4.98
C PRO A 151 12.55 -3.05 -4.95
N LEU A 152 11.25 -3.26 -5.16
CA LEU A 152 10.26 -2.17 -5.07
C LEU A 152 10.16 -1.62 -3.63
N LEU A 153 10.24 -2.47 -2.61
CA LEU A 153 10.33 -2.01 -1.21
C LEU A 153 11.58 -1.16 -0.99
N ALA A 154 12.73 -1.65 -1.44
CA ALA A 154 14.00 -0.96 -1.26
C ALA A 154 14.01 0.42 -1.92
N LEU A 155 13.41 0.55 -3.12
CA LEU A 155 13.28 1.80 -3.86
C LEU A 155 12.33 2.80 -3.20
N SER A 156 11.27 2.31 -2.53
CA SER A 156 10.23 3.17 -1.92
C SER A 156 10.46 3.48 -0.44
N ALA A 157 11.43 2.83 0.21
CA ALA A 157 11.64 2.87 1.64
C ALA A 157 11.66 4.31 2.20
N ASN A 158 10.68 4.61 3.05
CA ASN A 158 10.42 5.96 3.56
C ASN A 158 9.87 5.93 5.00
N SER A 159 10.40 5.01 5.82
CA SER A 159 9.98 4.85 7.22
C SER A 159 11.13 4.46 8.16
N PRO A 160 12.20 5.26 8.30
CA PRO A 160 13.32 4.89 9.16
C PRO A 160 13.06 5.04 10.67
N PHE A 161 12.05 5.82 11.07
CA PHE A 161 11.72 6.12 12.46
C PHE A 161 10.45 5.40 12.94
N TRP A 162 10.40 5.10 14.23
CA TRP A 162 9.22 4.58 14.91
C TRP A 162 9.18 5.06 16.36
N GLN A 163 8.04 5.61 16.80
CA GLN A 163 7.83 6.03 18.18
C GLN A 163 8.90 7.01 18.72
N GLY A 164 9.40 7.91 17.88
CA GLY A 164 10.42 8.89 18.29
C GLY A 164 11.87 8.40 18.22
N ALA A 165 12.11 7.17 17.76
CA ALA A 165 13.45 6.57 17.68
C ALA A 165 13.80 6.13 16.24
N ASP A 166 15.08 6.28 15.89
CA ASP A 166 15.65 5.65 14.70
C ASP A 166 15.64 4.12 14.91
N THR A 167 15.06 3.40 13.96
CA THR A 167 14.92 1.93 14.02
C THR A 167 16.14 1.22 13.44
N GLY A 168 16.97 1.95 12.70
CA GLY A 168 18.04 1.46 11.84
C GLY A 168 17.56 0.79 10.54
N TYR A 169 16.26 0.68 10.29
CA TYR A 169 15.68 0.21 9.03
C TYR A 169 15.47 1.40 8.08
N ASP A 170 15.38 1.14 6.78
CA ASP A 170 14.94 2.16 5.81
C ASP A 170 13.41 2.13 5.61
N SER A 171 12.82 0.93 5.68
CA SER A 171 11.37 0.72 5.78
C SER A 171 11.01 -0.07 7.03
N TRP A 172 10.65 0.66 8.09
CA TRP A 172 10.07 0.07 9.29
C TRP A 172 8.59 -0.28 9.12
N ARG A 173 7.88 0.41 8.21
CA ARG A 173 6.48 0.07 7.86
C ARG A 173 6.36 -1.41 7.51
N HIS A 174 7.31 -1.96 6.73
CA HIS A 174 7.30 -3.39 6.40
C HIS A 174 7.36 -4.30 7.65
N GLN A 175 8.16 -3.94 8.66
CA GLN A 175 8.26 -4.72 9.90
C GLN A 175 6.95 -4.69 10.70
N VAL A 176 6.29 -3.53 10.77
CA VAL A 176 4.98 -3.38 11.43
C VAL A 176 3.91 -4.17 10.66
N TRP A 177 3.87 -4.02 9.34
CA TRP A 177 2.92 -4.72 8.47
C TRP A 177 3.06 -6.24 8.53
N SER A 178 4.29 -6.77 8.63
CA SER A 178 4.56 -8.21 8.67
C SER A 178 3.97 -8.96 9.87
N ARG A 179 3.47 -8.23 10.88
CA ARG A 179 2.83 -8.79 12.08
C ARG A 179 1.41 -9.26 11.82
N TRP A 180 0.79 -8.83 10.72
CA TRP A 180 -0.55 -9.28 10.35
C TRP A 180 -0.53 -10.74 9.87
N PRO A 181 -1.49 -11.59 10.25
CA PRO A 181 -1.42 -13.05 10.03
C PRO A 181 -1.28 -13.49 8.58
N SER A 182 -1.86 -12.74 7.65
CA SER A 182 -1.90 -13.01 6.21
C SER A 182 -0.90 -12.18 5.41
N SER A 183 -0.03 -11.41 6.07
CA SER A 183 0.89 -10.51 5.41
C SER A 183 2.16 -11.19 4.89
N GLY A 184 2.69 -10.65 3.80
CA GLY A 184 3.97 -11.06 3.23
C GLY A 184 3.85 -11.87 1.94
N PRO A 185 4.93 -12.56 1.55
CA PRO A 185 5.01 -13.26 0.29
C PRO A 185 4.24 -14.57 0.31
N THR A 186 3.80 -15.01 -0.87
CA THR A 186 2.98 -16.21 -1.07
C THR A 186 3.72 -17.29 -1.84
N GLU A 187 3.27 -18.54 -1.70
CA GLU A 187 3.64 -19.60 -2.64
C GLU A 187 2.93 -19.39 -3.99
N LEU A 188 3.30 -20.21 -4.98
CA LEU A 188 2.65 -20.21 -6.29
C LEU A 188 1.18 -20.66 -6.16
N PHE A 189 0.28 -19.91 -6.76
CA PHE A 189 -1.14 -20.27 -6.82
C PHE A 189 -1.47 -21.14 -8.04
N GLY A 190 -0.74 -20.95 -9.15
CA GLY A 190 -0.87 -21.70 -10.39
C GLY A 190 -2.06 -21.31 -11.26
N THR A 191 -3.26 -21.18 -10.68
CA THR A 191 -4.50 -20.82 -11.40
C THR A 191 -5.38 -19.86 -10.60
N ALA A 192 -6.33 -19.19 -11.28
CA ALA A 192 -7.34 -18.39 -10.59
C ALA A 192 -8.13 -19.22 -9.55
N ASP A 193 -8.43 -20.47 -9.86
CA ASP A 193 -9.10 -21.39 -8.93
C ASP A 193 -8.22 -21.71 -7.73
N GLY A 194 -6.93 -21.96 -7.95
CA GLY A 194 -5.95 -22.17 -6.88
C GLY A 194 -5.87 -20.97 -5.93
N TYR A 195 -5.81 -19.76 -6.48
CA TYR A 195 -5.86 -18.53 -5.69
C TYR A 195 -7.13 -18.44 -4.83
N ARG A 196 -8.31 -18.67 -5.44
CA ARG A 196 -9.59 -18.63 -4.70
C ARG A 196 -9.63 -19.69 -3.60
N THR A 197 -9.20 -20.92 -3.87
CA THR A 197 -9.13 -21.98 -2.86
C THR A 197 -8.18 -21.62 -1.72
N THR A 198 -7.04 -20.98 -2.00
CA THR A 198 -6.14 -20.50 -0.94
C THR A 198 -6.80 -19.41 -0.09
N VAL A 199 -7.46 -18.43 -0.70
CA VAL A 199 -8.19 -17.37 0.02
C VAL A 199 -9.29 -17.96 0.89
N GLU A 200 -10.10 -18.88 0.36
CA GLU A 200 -11.16 -19.57 1.10
C GLU A 200 -10.59 -20.36 2.29
N ALA A 201 -9.48 -21.07 2.09
CA ALA A 201 -8.82 -21.83 3.16
C ALA A 201 -8.29 -20.90 4.27
N LEU A 202 -7.72 -19.75 3.92
CA LEU A 202 -7.27 -18.75 4.90
C LEU A 202 -8.44 -18.16 5.69
N LEU A 203 -9.54 -17.83 5.04
CA LEU A 203 -10.76 -17.35 5.71
C LEU A 203 -11.36 -18.41 6.63
N ALA A 204 -11.37 -19.68 6.21
CA ALA A 204 -11.89 -20.79 6.99
C ALA A 204 -11.12 -21.04 8.30
N THR A 205 -9.89 -20.53 8.45
CA THR A 205 -9.15 -20.61 9.72
C THR A 205 -9.78 -19.76 10.84
N GLY A 206 -10.61 -18.78 10.49
CA GLY A 206 -11.15 -17.80 11.44
C GLY A 206 -10.13 -16.76 11.92
N ALA A 207 -8.87 -16.83 11.46
CA ALA A 207 -7.84 -15.86 11.81
C ALA A 207 -8.00 -14.51 11.10
N LEU A 208 -8.79 -14.46 10.02
CA LEU A 208 -9.09 -13.25 9.25
C LEU A 208 -10.55 -12.85 9.52
N VAL A 209 -10.79 -11.58 9.86
CA VAL A 209 -12.16 -11.07 10.09
C VAL A 209 -12.99 -11.06 8.79
N ASP A 210 -12.34 -10.80 7.65
CA ASP A 210 -12.95 -10.80 6.33
C ASP A 210 -11.88 -10.92 5.22
N GLU A 211 -12.35 -11.06 3.97
CA GLU A 211 -11.50 -11.08 2.77
C GLU A 211 -10.68 -9.79 2.58
N GLY A 212 -11.11 -8.67 3.17
CA GLY A 212 -10.34 -7.43 3.19
C GLY A 212 -9.01 -7.58 3.92
N MET A 213 -8.86 -8.61 4.76
CA MET A 213 -7.63 -8.97 5.46
C MET A 213 -6.71 -9.91 4.68
N ILE A 214 -6.93 -10.11 3.38
CA ILE A 214 -5.91 -10.74 2.53
C ILE A 214 -4.81 -9.70 2.25
N TYR A 215 -3.75 -9.74 3.06
CA TYR A 215 -2.68 -8.74 3.10
C TYR A 215 -1.37 -9.20 2.44
N PHE A 216 -1.48 -10.11 1.47
CA PHE A 216 -0.35 -10.50 0.63
C PHE A 216 0.37 -9.27 0.06
N ASP A 217 1.68 -9.39 -0.15
CA ASP A 217 2.52 -8.33 -0.71
C ASP A 217 2.00 -7.83 -2.08
N ALA A 218 1.43 -8.73 -2.87
CA ALA A 218 0.59 -8.43 -4.03
C ALA A 218 -0.62 -9.36 -4.08
N ARG A 219 -1.76 -8.89 -4.61
CA ARG A 219 -3.01 -9.67 -4.65
C ARG A 219 -3.87 -9.36 -5.87
N LEU A 220 -4.84 -10.22 -6.17
CA LEU A 220 -5.96 -9.84 -7.02
C LEU A 220 -6.84 -8.86 -6.23
N SER A 221 -7.19 -7.73 -6.85
CA SER A 221 -8.09 -6.79 -6.22
C SER A 221 -9.50 -7.38 -6.12
N ARG A 222 -10.13 -7.21 -4.96
CA ARG A 222 -11.53 -7.59 -4.72
C ARG A 222 -12.54 -6.76 -5.51
N HIS A 223 -12.16 -5.52 -5.84
CA HIS A 223 -13.08 -4.50 -6.35
C HIS A 223 -12.84 -4.18 -7.82
N TYR A 224 -11.63 -4.42 -8.32
CA TYR A 224 -11.23 -4.05 -9.68
C TYR A 224 -10.59 -5.25 -10.38
N PRO A 225 -10.73 -5.38 -11.71
CA PRO A 225 -10.02 -6.38 -12.50
C PRO A 225 -8.54 -5.97 -12.63
N THR A 226 -7.82 -6.04 -11.52
CA THR A 226 -6.44 -5.55 -11.39
C THR A 226 -5.63 -6.45 -10.49
N VAL A 227 -4.33 -6.53 -10.74
CA VAL A 227 -3.34 -6.92 -9.73
C VAL A 227 -2.97 -5.67 -8.91
N GLU A 228 -2.94 -5.82 -7.59
CA GLU A 228 -2.67 -4.76 -6.63
C GLU A 228 -1.37 -5.04 -5.88
N ILE A 229 -0.38 -4.15 -6.02
CA ILE A 229 0.93 -4.23 -5.37
C ILE A 229 0.92 -3.29 -4.17
N ARG A 230 1.21 -3.83 -2.98
CA ARG A 230 1.00 -3.14 -1.68
C ARG A 230 2.27 -2.97 -0.84
N VAL A 231 3.38 -3.50 -1.35
CA VAL A 231 4.69 -3.44 -0.72
C VAL A 231 5.19 -2.00 -0.53
N PRO A 232 5.09 -1.08 -1.51
CA PRO A 232 5.72 0.22 -1.40
C PRO A 232 5.25 1.03 -0.18
N ASP A 233 6.22 1.66 0.47
CA ASP A 233 5.96 2.78 1.37
C ASP A 233 5.39 3.96 0.58
N VAL A 234 4.59 4.81 1.23
CA VAL A 234 4.19 6.07 0.58
C VAL A 234 5.44 6.88 0.23
N CYS A 235 5.56 7.31 -1.02
CA CYS A 235 6.74 8.03 -1.50
C CYS A 235 6.69 9.50 -1.07
N LEU A 236 7.81 10.07 -0.65
CA LEU A 236 7.86 11.47 -0.21
C LEU A 236 7.44 12.43 -1.33
N HIS A 237 7.98 12.26 -2.54
CA HIS A 237 7.67 13.08 -3.70
C HIS A 237 6.65 12.42 -4.62
N ALA A 238 5.81 13.24 -5.27
CA ALA A 238 4.81 12.75 -6.21
C ALA A 238 5.46 12.06 -7.44
N ASP A 239 6.61 12.56 -7.90
CA ASP A 239 7.34 11.97 -9.03
C ASP A 239 7.85 10.56 -8.72
N ASP A 240 8.29 10.32 -7.49
CA ASP A 240 8.72 8.99 -7.04
C ASP A 240 7.54 8.01 -7.00
N ALA A 241 6.35 8.47 -6.61
CA ALA A 241 5.14 7.65 -6.63
C ALA A 241 4.73 7.29 -8.07
N VAL A 242 4.85 8.23 -9.01
CA VAL A 242 4.62 7.99 -10.44
C VAL A 242 5.66 7.04 -11.03
N LEU A 243 6.93 7.18 -10.63
CA LEU A 243 8.01 6.27 -11.02
C LEU A 243 7.76 4.85 -10.47
N MET A 244 7.31 4.74 -9.23
CA MET A 244 6.91 3.45 -8.63
C MET A 244 5.79 2.80 -9.43
N ALA A 245 4.77 3.57 -9.82
CA ALA A 245 3.71 3.08 -10.68
C ALA A 245 4.22 2.64 -12.07
N ALA A 246 5.21 3.33 -12.62
CA ALA A 246 5.86 2.93 -13.88
C ALA A 246 6.59 1.59 -13.75
N PHE A 247 7.37 1.39 -12.68
CA PHE A 247 8.05 0.12 -12.42
C PHE A 247 7.06 -1.03 -12.23
N VAL A 248 6.02 -0.81 -11.43
CA VAL A 248 4.98 -1.82 -11.21
C VAL A 248 4.25 -2.15 -12.51
N ARG A 249 3.89 -1.14 -13.32
CA ARG A 249 3.24 -1.36 -14.62
C ARG A 249 4.13 -2.19 -15.56
N ALA A 250 5.40 -1.82 -15.70
CA ALA A 250 6.34 -2.54 -16.54
C ALA A 250 6.55 -3.99 -16.05
N LEU A 251 6.61 -4.20 -14.73
CA LEU A 251 6.75 -5.52 -14.13
C LEU A 251 5.52 -6.40 -14.40
N VAL A 252 4.31 -5.86 -14.28
CA VAL A 252 3.07 -6.57 -14.58
C VAL A 252 2.97 -6.91 -16.07
N ASP A 253 3.21 -5.94 -16.96
CA ASP A 253 3.16 -6.18 -18.41
C ASP A 253 4.20 -7.25 -18.81
N THR A 254 5.43 -7.18 -18.27
CA THR A 254 6.49 -8.19 -18.53
C THR A 254 6.06 -9.58 -18.05
N ALA A 255 5.44 -9.68 -16.87
CA ALA A 255 4.99 -10.96 -16.32
C ALA A 255 3.80 -11.55 -17.11
N ALA A 256 2.91 -10.69 -17.63
CA ALA A 256 1.83 -11.10 -18.50
C ALA A 256 2.36 -11.62 -19.85
N ASP A 257 3.30 -10.90 -20.48
CA ASP A 257 3.95 -11.33 -21.71
C ASP A 257 4.66 -12.68 -21.55
N ALA A 258 5.39 -12.87 -20.45
CA ALA A 258 6.04 -14.15 -20.12
C ALA A 258 5.03 -15.29 -19.95
N TRP A 259 3.85 -15.02 -19.36
CA TRP A 259 2.78 -16.00 -19.27
C TRP A 259 2.18 -16.36 -20.62
N HIS A 260 1.91 -15.38 -21.48
CA HIS A 260 1.44 -15.61 -22.85
C HIS A 260 2.46 -16.40 -23.69
N ALA A 261 3.76 -16.22 -23.43
CA ALA A 261 4.84 -17.00 -24.03
C ALA A 261 4.99 -18.43 -23.45
N GLY A 262 4.26 -18.76 -22.38
CA GLY A 262 4.32 -20.07 -21.72
C GLY A 262 5.54 -20.27 -20.81
N GLU A 263 6.23 -19.20 -20.43
CA GLU A 263 7.38 -19.26 -19.52
C GLU A 263 6.90 -19.55 -18.09
N PRO A 264 7.40 -20.59 -17.39
CA PRO A 264 6.95 -20.90 -16.03
C PRO A 264 7.42 -19.83 -15.03
N PRO A 265 6.69 -19.60 -13.92
CA PRO A 265 7.18 -18.74 -12.84
C PRO A 265 8.36 -19.38 -12.12
N ASP A 266 9.26 -18.55 -11.58
CA ASP A 266 10.37 -19.05 -10.78
C ASP A 266 9.86 -19.73 -9.50
N PRO A 267 10.32 -20.96 -9.17
CA PRO A 267 9.85 -21.72 -8.01
C PRO A 267 10.53 -21.27 -6.71
N VAL A 268 10.79 -19.96 -6.56
CA VAL A 268 11.38 -19.40 -5.34
C VAL A 268 10.38 -19.57 -4.19
N ARG A 269 10.88 -20.13 -3.08
CA ARG A 269 10.10 -20.39 -1.87
C ARG A 269 9.75 -19.10 -1.14
N ALA A 270 8.59 -19.06 -0.49
CA ALA A 270 8.16 -17.89 0.27
C ALA A 270 9.07 -17.54 1.46
N ASP A 271 9.74 -18.52 2.07
CA ASP A 271 10.70 -18.26 3.15
C ASP A 271 11.93 -17.46 2.66
N LEU A 272 12.45 -17.74 1.46
CA LEU A 272 13.54 -16.96 0.86
C LEU A 272 13.08 -15.55 0.48
N MET A 273 11.88 -15.43 -0.09
CA MET A 273 11.31 -14.12 -0.41
C MET A 273 11.09 -13.27 0.84
N ARG A 274 10.71 -13.89 1.96
CA ARG A 274 10.57 -13.20 3.25
C ARG A 274 11.92 -12.64 3.74
N LEU A 275 13.01 -13.38 3.55
CA LEU A 275 14.37 -12.88 3.84
C LEU A 275 14.79 -11.74 2.90
N ALA A 276 14.44 -11.83 1.61
CA ALA A 276 14.70 -10.77 0.64
C ALA A 276 13.95 -9.49 0.99
N MET A 277 12.66 -9.59 1.33
CA MET A 277 11.83 -8.49 1.82
C MET A 277 12.40 -7.86 3.10
N TRP A 278 12.84 -8.70 4.05
CA TRP A 278 13.50 -8.20 5.26
C TRP A 278 14.79 -7.44 4.95
N ARG A 279 15.65 -7.94 4.06
CA ARG A 279 16.89 -7.25 3.65
C ARG A 279 16.60 -5.91 2.96
N ALA A 280 15.60 -5.89 2.08
CA ALA A 280 15.14 -4.68 1.40
C ALA A 280 14.64 -3.64 2.40
N GLY A 281 13.78 -4.02 3.34
CA GLY A 281 13.30 -3.09 4.38
C GLY A 281 14.39 -2.64 5.35
N ARG A 282 15.38 -3.50 5.62
CA ARG A 282 16.50 -3.19 6.53
C ARG A 282 17.44 -2.13 5.98
N SER A 283 17.76 -2.19 4.70
CA SER A 283 18.89 -1.44 4.14
C SER A 283 18.56 -0.61 2.90
N GLY A 284 17.31 -0.66 2.41
CA GLY A 284 16.89 0.08 1.23
C GLY A 284 17.87 -0.15 0.08
N LEU A 285 18.34 0.94 -0.52
CA LEU A 285 19.36 0.93 -1.58
C LEU A 285 20.80 1.08 -1.06
N ARG A 286 21.01 1.08 0.26
CA ARG A 286 22.32 1.34 0.89
C ARG A 286 23.18 0.09 1.03
N ASP A 287 22.65 -1.10 0.75
CA ASP A 287 23.37 -2.36 0.80
C ASP A 287 22.90 -3.31 -0.31
N THR A 288 23.52 -4.48 -0.38
CA THR A 288 23.25 -5.53 -1.36
C THR A 288 21.91 -6.19 -1.08
N LEU A 289 21.05 -6.14 -2.09
CA LEU A 289 19.77 -6.86 -2.12
C LEU A 289 19.95 -8.31 -2.60
N VAL A 290 18.98 -9.16 -2.28
CA VAL A 290 18.91 -10.52 -2.82
C VAL A 290 18.55 -10.43 -4.30
N HIS A 291 19.25 -11.18 -5.13
CA HIS A 291 18.99 -11.21 -6.56
C HIS A 291 17.61 -11.87 -6.82
N PRO A 292 16.72 -11.26 -7.62
CA PRO A 292 15.36 -11.76 -7.79
C PRO A 292 15.30 -13.13 -8.48
N CYS A 293 16.30 -13.49 -9.29
CA CYS A 293 16.30 -14.75 -10.05
C CYS A 293 17.26 -15.83 -9.53
N THR A 294 18.01 -15.59 -8.43
CA THR A 294 19.04 -16.54 -7.94
C THR A 294 19.19 -16.52 -6.43
#